data_AF-A0A168KSQ2-F1
#
_entry.id   AF-A0A168KSQ2-F1
#
_cell.length_a   1.000
_cell.length_b   1.000
_cell.length_c   1.000
_cell.angle_alpha   90.00
_cell.angle_beta   90.00
_cell.angle_gamma   90.00
#
_symmetry.space_group_name_H-M   'P 1'
#
loop_
_entity.id
_entity.type
_entity.pdbx_description
1 polymer ?
#
loop_
_entity_poly.entity_id
_entity_poly.type
_entity_poly.pdbx_seq_one_letter_code
_entity_poly.pdbx_strand_id
1 'polypeptide(L)'
;MSQAARQEIQTLYRNYLRLVQEWPVDKARPNKDMKQFLTIRVEETFRQPLQDGATLDIAQVKKQYDALERLLANEFKQKYPLSDSLMSPASNPSYYTSLLSSLGAEKDGKKTGLARFFGN
;
A
#
# COMPACT_ATOMS: atom_id res chain seq x y z
N MET A 1 -11.84 27.54 13.52
CA MET A 1 -12.11 26.78 12.27
C MET A 1 -13.55 26.98 11.86
N SER A 2 -13.81 27.29 10.58
CA SER A 2 -15.17 27.42 10.05
C SER A 2 -15.87 26.05 9.98
N GLN A 3 -17.21 26.03 9.99
CA GLN A 3 -17.99 24.79 9.86
C GLN A 3 -17.71 24.09 8.53
N ALA A 4 -17.52 24.85 7.45
CA ALA A 4 -17.15 24.34 6.13
C ALA A 4 -15.80 23.59 6.16
N ALA A 5 -14.76 24.16 6.78
CA ALA A 5 -13.45 23.51 6.88
C ALA A 5 -13.51 22.19 7.66
N ARG A 6 -14.34 22.10 8.70
CA ARG A 6 -14.53 20.86 9.46
C ARG A 6 -15.18 19.76 8.61
N GLN A 7 -16.17 20.11 7.78
CA GLN A 7 -16.83 19.16 6.87
C GLN A 7 -15.86 18.66 5.79
N GLU A 8 -15.02 19.54 5.26
CA GLU A 8 -13.99 19.19 4.27
C GLU A 8 -12.98 18.19 4.85
N ILE A 9 -12.47 18.45 6.06
CA ILE A 9 -11.54 17.54 6.75
C ILE A 9 -12.17 16.17 6.97
N GLN A 10 -13.44 16.11 7.41
CA GLN A 10 -14.15 14.84 7.62
C GLN A 10 -14.34 14.06 6.31
N THR A 11 -14.64 14.76 5.22
CA THR A 11 -14.80 14.13 3.89
C THR A 11 -13.47 13.56 3.42
N LEU A 12 -12.40 14.35 3.53
CA LEU A 12 -11.06 13.94 3.15
C LEU A 12 -10.57 12.73 3.96
N TYR A 13 -10.83 12.73 5.27
CA TYR A 13 -10.51 11.58 6.15
C TYR A 13 -11.20 10.29 5.69
N ARG A 14 -12.52 10.35 5.39
CA ARG A 14 -13.27 9.17 4.91
C ARG A 14 -12.73 8.67 3.57
N ASN A 15 -12.38 9.58 2.67
CA ASN A 15 -11.81 9.24 1.37
C ASN A 15 -10.45 8.55 1.52
N TYR A 16 -9.59 9.05 2.42
CA TYR A 16 -8.34 8.39 2.77
C TYR A 16 -8.55 6.98 3.32
N LEU A 17 -9.50 6.79 4.24
CA LEU A 17 -9.80 5.45 4.79
C LEU A 17 -10.18 4.44 3.69
N ARG A 18 -11.01 4.85 2.73
CA ARG A 18 -11.37 4.01 1.57
C ARG A 18 -10.14 3.69 0.72
N LEU A 19 -9.32 4.70 0.40
CA LEU A 19 -8.10 4.52 -0.37
C LEU A 19 -7.14 3.52 0.28
N VAL A 20 -6.96 3.60 1.59
CA VAL A 20 -6.11 2.64 2.33
C VAL A 20 -6.71 1.24 2.30
N GLN A 21 -8.03 1.10 2.40
CA GLN A 21 -8.70 -0.21 2.31
C GLN A 21 -8.51 -0.85 0.93
N GLU A 22 -8.63 -0.07 -0.13
CA GLU A 22 -8.47 -0.51 -1.53
C GLU A 22 -7.01 -0.75 -1.91
N TRP A 23 -6.05 -0.23 -1.13
CA TRP A 23 -4.63 -0.37 -1.44
C TRP A 23 -4.21 -1.85 -1.49
N PRO A 24 -3.50 -2.29 -2.54
CA PRO A 24 -3.11 -3.68 -2.72
C PRO A 24 -2.07 -4.12 -1.68
N VAL A 25 -2.12 -5.40 -1.31
CA VAL A 25 -1.15 -6.02 -0.39
C VAL A 25 0.15 -6.33 -1.14
N ASP A 26 1.27 -5.87 -0.57
CA ASP A 26 2.59 -6.15 -1.12
C ASP A 26 3.13 -7.49 -0.58
N LYS A 27 3.04 -8.54 -1.41
CA LYS A 27 3.54 -9.88 -1.07
C LYS A 27 5.06 -9.94 -0.90
N ALA A 28 5.82 -9.05 -1.57
CA ALA A 28 7.27 -9.05 -1.50
C ALA A 28 7.79 -8.40 -0.21
N ARG A 29 6.98 -7.54 0.43
CA ARG A 29 7.35 -6.80 1.65
C ARG A 29 6.29 -6.95 2.75
N PRO A 30 6.13 -8.16 3.32
CA PRO A 30 5.02 -8.47 4.24
C PRO A 30 5.02 -7.66 5.56
N ASN A 31 6.18 -7.18 6.00
CA ASN A 31 6.33 -6.44 7.27
C ASN A 31 6.44 -4.92 7.08
N LYS A 32 6.46 -4.44 5.83
CA LYS A 32 6.67 -3.04 5.47
C LYS A 32 5.90 -2.74 4.19
N ASP A 33 4.61 -3.05 4.19
CA ASP A 33 3.77 -2.76 3.03
C ASP A 33 3.31 -1.29 3.05
N MET A 34 2.94 -0.78 1.88
CA MET A 34 2.47 0.59 1.75
C MET A 34 1.15 0.80 2.51
N LYS A 35 0.33 -0.24 2.61
CA LYS A 35 -0.98 -0.19 3.29
C LYS A 35 -0.84 0.10 4.79
N GLN A 36 0.10 -0.56 5.45
CA GLN A 36 0.48 -0.30 6.84
C GLN A 36 0.98 1.13 7.00
N PHE A 37 1.88 1.59 6.12
CA PHE A 37 2.41 2.95 6.18
C PHE A 37 1.32 4.00 6.01
N LEU A 38 0.42 3.82 5.03
CA LEU A 38 -0.70 4.73 4.82
C LEU A 38 -1.68 4.73 6.00
N THR A 39 -1.89 3.59 6.66
CA THR A 39 -2.74 3.50 7.86
C THR A 39 -2.18 4.37 8.98
N ILE A 40 -0.90 4.22 9.28
CA ILE A 40 -0.18 5.04 10.28
C ILE A 40 -0.26 6.52 9.88
N ARG A 41 0.00 6.83 8.61
CA ARG A 41 0.02 8.21 8.12
C ARG A 41 -1.34 8.90 8.23
N VAL A 42 -2.43 8.17 8.02
CA VAL A 42 -3.80 8.70 8.21
C VAL A 42 -4.05 9.04 9.68
N GLU A 43 -3.60 8.20 10.61
CA GLU A 43 -3.70 8.50 12.04
C GLU A 43 -2.88 9.74 12.42
N GLU A 44 -1.63 9.82 11.97
CA GLU A 44 -0.77 10.99 12.20
C GLU A 44 -1.35 12.27 11.60
N THR A 45 -1.95 12.19 10.41
CA THR A 45 -2.42 13.38 9.69
C THR A 45 -3.74 13.91 10.23
N PHE A 46 -4.66 13.03 10.63
CA PHE A 46 -6.01 13.45 11.02
C PHE A 46 -6.30 13.37 12.52
N ARG A 47 -5.62 12.49 13.27
CA ARG A 47 -5.88 12.27 14.70
C ARG A 47 -4.92 13.07 15.60
N GLN A 48 -3.61 13.08 15.31
CA GLN A 48 -2.62 13.78 16.14
C GLN A 48 -2.85 15.30 16.23
N PRO A 49 -3.19 16.02 15.13
CA PRO A 49 -3.41 17.48 15.21
C PRO A 49 -4.60 17.87 16.08
N LEU A 50 -5.57 16.97 16.29
CA LEU A 50 -6.68 17.18 17.21
C LEU A 50 -6.24 17.15 18.69
N GLN A 51 -5.13 16.47 18.99
CA GLN A 51 -4.58 16.31 20.34
C GLN A 51 -3.59 17.44 20.64
N ASP A 52 -2.70 17.76 19.70
CA ASP A 52 -1.61 18.72 19.90
C ASP A 52 -2.01 20.17 19.57
N GLY A 53 -3.23 20.39 19.04
CA GLY A 53 -3.70 21.70 18.58
C GLY A 53 -3.00 22.20 17.32
N ALA A 54 -2.27 21.33 16.63
CA ALA A 54 -1.59 21.66 15.37
C ALA A 54 -2.59 21.96 14.25
N THR A 55 -2.23 22.87 13.35
CA THR A 55 -3.07 23.23 12.21
C THR A 55 -2.82 22.27 11.04
N LEU A 56 -3.91 21.75 10.46
CA LEU A 56 -3.85 20.86 9.30
C LEU A 56 -3.84 21.69 8.01
N ASP A 57 -2.82 21.52 7.18
CA ASP A 57 -2.78 22.09 5.83
C ASP A 57 -3.65 21.25 4.87
N ILE A 58 -4.91 21.66 4.73
CA ILE A 58 -5.92 20.98 3.91
C ILE A 58 -5.47 20.89 2.44
N ALA A 59 -4.84 21.94 1.90
CA ALA A 59 -4.44 21.98 0.49
C ALA A 59 -3.36 20.94 0.20
N GLN A 60 -2.39 20.81 1.10
CA GLN A 60 -1.32 19.83 0.97
C GLN A 60 -1.83 18.39 1.16
N VAL A 61 -2.75 18.15 2.10
CA VAL A 61 -3.34 16.81 2.30
C VAL A 61 -4.21 16.42 1.10
N LYS A 62 -4.97 17.35 0.54
CA LYS A 62 -5.74 17.11 -0.69
C LYS A 62 -4.84 16.76 -1.88
N LYS A 63 -3.74 17.50 -2.07
CA LYS A 63 -2.76 17.19 -3.12
C LYS A 63 -2.17 15.79 -2.97
N GLN A 64 -1.89 15.36 -1.74
CA GLN A 64 -1.41 14.00 -1.47
C GLN A 64 -2.47 12.94 -1.78
N TYR A 65 -3.73 13.20 -1.43
CA TYR A 65 -4.85 12.31 -1.77
C TYR A 65 -4.96 12.10 -3.28
N ASP A 66 -5.00 13.19 -4.04
CA ASP A 66 -5.11 13.14 -5.50
C ASP A 66 -3.94 12.37 -6.12
N ALA A 67 -2.72 12.53 -5.59
CA ALA A 67 -1.56 11.77 -6.06
C ALA A 67 -1.67 10.27 -5.77
N LEU A 68 -2.17 9.90 -4.58
CA LEU A 68 -2.38 8.50 -4.21
C LEU A 68 -3.49 7.85 -5.05
N GLU A 69 -4.55 8.58 -5.36
CA GLU A 69 -5.64 8.10 -6.23
C GLU A 69 -5.12 7.77 -7.64
N ARG A 70 -4.28 8.64 -8.22
CA ARG A 70 -3.64 8.39 -9.53
C ARG A 70 -2.72 7.18 -9.52
N LEU A 71 -2.00 6.96 -8.42
CA LEU A 71 -1.16 5.77 -8.24
C LEU A 71 -2.01 4.50 -8.16
N LEU A 72 -3.09 4.52 -7.38
CA LEU A 72 -4.00 3.39 -7.23
C LEU A 72 -4.69 3.03 -8.57
N ALA A 73 -5.08 4.05 -9.34
CA ALA A 73 -5.63 3.89 -10.68
C ALA A 73 -4.63 3.38 -11.73
N ASN A 74 -3.36 3.18 -11.35
CA ASN A 74 -2.27 2.81 -12.26
C ASN A 74 -2.09 3.79 -13.44
N GLU A 75 -2.43 5.07 -13.26
CA GLU A 75 -2.39 6.08 -14.33
C GLU A 75 -1.02 6.12 -15.01
N PHE A 76 0.06 6.14 -14.22
CA PHE A 76 1.42 6.25 -14.76
C PHE A 76 1.90 5.00 -15.49
N LYS A 77 1.40 3.82 -15.11
CA LYS A 77 1.68 2.58 -15.84
C LYS A 77 1.01 2.59 -17.22
N GLN A 78 -0.20 3.13 -17.30
CA GLN A 78 -0.94 3.25 -18.57
C GLN A 78 -0.34 4.35 -19.45
N LYS A 79 0.02 5.48 -18.84
CA LYS A 79 0.57 6.65 -19.54
C LYS A 79 1.99 6.43 -20.06
N TYR A 80 2.80 5.66 -19.32
CA TYR A 80 4.19 5.37 -19.65
C TYR A 80 4.40 3.86 -19.67
N PRO A 81 3.94 3.16 -20.74
CA PRO A 81 4.10 1.71 -20.84
C PRO A 81 5.58 1.36 -20.92
N LEU A 82 5.98 0.36 -20.14
CA LEU A 82 7.33 -0.19 -20.14
C LEU A 82 7.38 -1.45 -21.00
N SER A 83 8.54 -1.74 -21.58
CA SER A 83 8.76 -3.00 -22.31
C SER A 83 8.62 -4.20 -21.38
N ASP A 84 7.95 -5.26 -21.84
CA ASP A 84 7.87 -6.54 -21.13
C ASP A 84 9.25 -7.14 -20.84
N SER A 85 10.25 -6.82 -21.67
CA SER A 85 11.64 -7.26 -21.49
C SER A 85 12.27 -6.72 -20.20
N LEU A 86 11.73 -5.67 -19.59
CA LEU A 86 12.26 -5.10 -18.35
C LEU A 86 12.16 -6.09 -17.18
N MET A 87 11.12 -6.93 -17.17
CA MET A 87 10.90 -7.97 -16.14
C MET A 87 11.49 -9.33 -16.53
N SER A 88 12.22 -9.41 -17.65
CA SER A 88 12.83 -10.63 -18.17
C SER A 88 14.29 -10.37 -18.54
N PRO A 89 15.20 -10.33 -17.56
CA PRO A 89 16.61 -10.05 -17.82
C PRO A 89 17.21 -11.17 -18.70
N ALA A 90 18.12 -10.80 -19.61
CA ALA A 90 18.70 -11.72 -20.59
C ALA A 90 19.42 -12.92 -19.95
N SER A 91 19.98 -12.76 -18.75
CA SER A 91 20.64 -13.83 -18.00
C SER A 91 19.67 -14.86 -17.41
N ASN A 92 18.45 -14.44 -17.04
CA ASN A 92 17.43 -15.31 -16.47
C ASN A 92 16.03 -14.70 -16.67
N PRO A 93 15.34 -15.04 -17.78
CA PRO A 93 14.04 -14.47 -18.10
C PRO A 93 12.95 -14.70 -17.03
N SER A 94 13.06 -15.77 -16.22
CA SER A 94 12.09 -16.11 -15.18
C SER A 94 12.50 -15.66 -13.77
N TYR A 95 13.53 -14.82 -13.64
CA TYR A 95 14.10 -14.42 -12.34
C TYR A 95 13.06 -13.86 -11.37
N TYR A 96 12.31 -12.84 -11.78
CA TYR A 96 11.35 -12.17 -10.90
C TYR A 96 10.15 -13.05 -10.57
N THR A 97 9.68 -13.88 -11.51
CA THR A 97 8.60 -14.84 -11.24
C THR A 97 9.02 -15.90 -10.23
N SER A 98 10.25 -16.42 -10.35
CA SER A 98 10.82 -17.37 -9.39
C SER A 98 11.02 -16.74 -8.01
N LEU A 99 11.50 -15.50 -7.96
CA LEU A 99 11.67 -14.75 -6.73
C LEU A 99 10.33 -14.50 -6.00
N LEU A 100 9.30 -14.05 -6.72
CA LEU A 100 7.97 -13.86 -6.14
C LEU A 100 7.36 -15.18 -5.67
N SER A 101 7.58 -16.27 -6.42
CA SER A 101 7.16 -17.60 -6.01
C SER A 101 7.86 -18.05 -4.73
N SER A 102 9.18 -17.85 -4.59
CA SER A 102 9.88 -18.21 -3.35
C SER A 102 9.43 -17.36 -2.16
N LEU A 103 9.21 -16.06 -2.37
CA LEU A 103 8.71 -15.15 -1.32
C LEU A 103 7.28 -15.51 -0.88
N GLY A 104 6.43 -15.94 -1.81
CA GLY A 104 5.06 -16.38 -1.53
C GLY A 104 4.97 -17.79 -0.93
N ALA A 105 5.76 -18.73 -1.44
CA ALA A 105 5.79 -20.12 -0.99
C ALA A 105 6.36 -20.28 0.43
N GLU A 106 7.32 -19.42 0.83
CA GLU A 106 7.82 -19.38 2.20
C GLU A 106 6.72 -19.02 3.22
N LYS A 107 5.66 -18.29 2.83
CA LYS A 107 4.57 -17.89 3.74
C LYS A 107 3.49 -18.98 3.92
N ASP A 108 3.30 -19.85 2.93
CA ASP A 108 2.28 -20.92 2.95
C ASP A 108 2.85 -22.31 3.32
N GLY A 109 4.18 -22.45 3.49
CA GLY A 109 4.84 -23.75 3.40
C GLY A 109 5.92 -24.09 4.43
N LYS A 110 5.68 -23.89 5.73
CA LYS A 110 6.41 -24.64 6.80
C LYS A 110 5.49 -25.23 7.86
N LYS A 111 4.42 -25.89 7.42
CA LYS A 111 3.84 -27.05 8.11
C LYS A 111 3.39 -28.03 7.02
N THR A 112 3.53 -29.33 7.26
CA THR A 112 2.96 -30.43 6.45
C THR A 112 3.85 -31.05 5.36
N GLY A 113 5.05 -31.51 5.74
CA GLY A 113 5.80 -32.52 4.97
C GLY A 113 6.31 -33.66 5.86
N LEU A 114 7.09 -33.32 6.89
CA LEU A 114 7.69 -34.31 7.80
C LEU A 114 6.76 -34.81 8.91
N ALA A 115 5.69 -34.07 9.24
CA ALA A 115 4.72 -34.46 10.26
C ALA A 115 3.78 -35.60 9.81
N ARG A 116 3.73 -35.94 8.51
CA ARG A 116 2.93 -37.06 7.99
C ARG A 116 3.68 -38.40 7.97
N PHE A 117 4.99 -38.41 8.21
CA PHE A 117 5.82 -39.63 8.17
C PHE A 117 6.33 -40.10 9.54
N PHE A 118 6.20 -39.29 10.60
CA PHE A 118 6.66 -39.65 11.95
C PHE A 118 5.64 -39.31 13.05
N GLY A 119 4.40 -39.78 12.92
CA GLY A 119 3.37 -39.59 13.95
C GLY A 119 2.50 -40.82 14.14
N ASN A 120 2.84 -41.61 15.16
CA ASN A 120 1.93 -42.47 15.90
C ASN A 120 1.57 -41.74 17.19
#